data_AF-A0AAE0MYJ9-F1
#
_entry.id   AF-A0AAE0MYJ9-F1
#
_cell.length_a   1.000
_cell.length_b   1.000
_cell.length_c   1.000
_cell.angle_alpha   90.00
_cell.angle_beta   90.00
_cell.angle_gamma   90.00
#
_symmetry.space_group_name_H-M   'P 1'
#
loop_
_entity.id
_entity.type
_entity.pdbx_description
1 polymer ?
#
loop_
_entity_poly.entity_id
_entity_poly.type
_entity_poly.pdbx_seq_one_letter_code
_entity_poly.pdbx_strand_id
1 'polypeptide(L)'
;PRAIRFVLSGATLMAPGLTSPGGLPLPAPASGKPAADESESDSDESESEEEDDEEAEPKTEGVDADGHWSRELEKGEPVVVMAEGKEEACAVGLLAMGTKETKAKGKGPVIEETHFLGDGLWRLTID
;
A
#
# COMPACT_ATOMS: atom_id res chain seq x y z
N PRO A 1 9.07 8.77 -13.42
CA PRO A 1 8.49 7.58 -14.09
C PRO A 1 9.50 6.50 -14.64
N ARG A 2 10.51 6.05 -13.87
CA ARG A 2 11.45 4.99 -14.35
C ARG A 2 10.97 3.54 -14.12
N ALA A 3 10.14 3.30 -13.11
CA ALA A 3 9.63 1.97 -12.77
C ALA A 3 8.43 1.55 -13.63
N ILE A 4 7.62 2.49 -14.12
CA ILE A 4 6.32 2.20 -14.76
C ILE A 4 6.42 1.32 -16.01
N ARG A 5 7.46 1.51 -16.84
CA ARG A 5 7.65 0.67 -18.03
C ARG A 5 7.84 -0.81 -17.67
N PHE A 6 8.42 -1.07 -16.50
CA PHE A 6 8.68 -2.43 -16.03
C PHE A 6 7.41 -3.06 -15.48
N VAL A 7 6.57 -2.27 -14.79
CA VAL A 7 5.23 -2.67 -14.36
C VAL A 7 4.38 -3.11 -15.55
N LEU A 8 4.34 -2.29 -16.61
CA LEU A 8 3.60 -2.61 -17.85
C LEU A 8 4.20 -3.79 -18.64
N SER A 9 5.40 -4.25 -18.28
CA SER A 9 6.00 -5.47 -18.83
C SER A 9 5.82 -6.70 -17.94
N GLY A 10 5.09 -6.57 -16.82
CA GLY A 10 4.83 -7.64 -15.85
C GLY A 10 5.96 -7.91 -14.88
N ALA A 11 6.91 -6.98 -14.73
CA ALA A 11 7.96 -7.11 -13.73
C ALA A 11 7.44 -6.71 -12.34
N THR A 12 7.88 -7.44 -11.31
CA THR A 12 7.59 -7.14 -9.91
C THR A 12 8.10 -5.75 -9.53
N LEU A 13 7.30 -5.00 -8.77
CA LEU A 13 7.72 -3.71 -8.22
C LEU A 13 8.71 -3.90 -7.08
N MET A 14 9.87 -3.26 -7.23
CA MET A 14 10.97 -3.35 -6.28
C MET A 14 11.09 -2.07 -5.45
N ALA A 15 11.50 -2.20 -4.19
CA ALA A 15 11.60 -1.09 -3.25
C ALA A 15 12.37 0.13 -3.78
N PRO A 16 13.51 0.00 -4.49
CA PRO A 16 14.23 1.17 -5.04
C PRO A 16 13.41 2.02 -6.02
N GLY A 17 12.43 1.41 -6.71
CA GLY A 17 11.54 2.12 -7.63
C GLY A 17 10.42 2.90 -6.93
N LEU A 18 10.14 2.56 -5.66
CA LEU A 18 9.10 3.16 -4.83
C LEU A 18 9.67 4.07 -3.74
N THR A 19 10.94 3.92 -3.35
CA THR A 19 11.57 4.80 -2.34
C THR A 19 12.30 5.99 -2.97
N SER A 20 12.26 6.16 -4.29
CA SER A 20 12.81 7.32 -4.99
C SER A 20 11.87 8.55 -4.91
N PRO A 21 12.36 9.78 -5.19
CA PRO A 21 11.48 10.95 -5.32
C PRO A 21 10.34 10.68 -6.32
N GLY A 22 9.09 10.92 -5.91
CA GLY A 22 7.87 10.60 -6.69
C GLY A 22 7.45 9.13 -6.63
N GLY A 23 7.97 8.37 -5.67
CA GLY A 23 7.57 6.98 -5.39
C GLY A 23 6.37 6.89 -4.44
N LEU A 24 6.45 6.00 -3.45
CA LEU A 24 5.38 5.66 -2.52
C LEU A 24 4.83 6.91 -1.81
N PRO A 25 3.59 7.31 -2.10
CA PRO A 25 2.99 8.50 -1.51
C PRO A 25 2.40 8.12 -0.14
N LEU A 26 3.19 8.38 0.89
CA LEU A 26 2.85 8.15 2.30
C LEU A 26 2.22 9.40 2.91
N PRO A 27 1.50 9.27 4.04
CA PRO A 27 0.99 10.44 4.75
C PRO A 27 2.11 11.47 4.91
N ALA A 28 1.84 12.71 4.47
CA ALA A 28 2.74 13.81 4.73
C ALA A 28 3.03 13.85 6.24
N PRO A 29 4.28 14.10 6.67
CA PRO A 29 4.57 14.20 8.09
C PRO A 29 3.77 15.38 8.66
N ALA A 30 2.61 15.11 9.22
CA ALA A 30 1.84 16.08 9.96
C ALA A 30 2.75 16.61 11.06
N SER A 31 2.94 17.92 11.10
CA SER A 31 3.53 18.57 12.26
C SER A 31 2.68 18.18 13.49
N GLY A 32 3.19 17.26 14.31
CA GLY A 32 2.64 16.91 15.61
C GLY A 32 1.91 15.56 15.69
N LYS A 33 2.62 14.63 16.36
CA LYS A 33 2.17 13.39 17.04
C LYS A 33 2.30 12.09 16.24
N PRO A 34 3.03 11.07 16.76
CA PRO A 34 3.11 9.76 16.13
C PRO A 34 1.77 9.05 16.32
N ALA A 35 1.17 8.55 15.25
CA ALA A 35 0.17 7.50 15.38
C ALA A 35 0.90 6.25 15.90
N ALA A 36 0.68 5.94 17.17
CA ALA A 36 1.01 4.67 17.82
C ALA A 36 0.50 3.52 16.94
N ASP A 37 1.32 2.54 16.56
CA ASP A 37 1.82 1.44 17.41
C ASP A 37 0.68 0.60 17.99
N GLU A 38 0.27 -0.43 17.23
CA GLU A 38 -0.37 -1.62 17.76
C GLU A 38 0.28 -2.83 17.08
N SER A 39 1.51 -3.14 17.52
CA SER A 39 2.05 -4.48 17.36
C SER A 39 1.59 -5.32 18.55
N GLU A 40 0.57 -6.14 18.37
CA GLU A 40 0.30 -7.21 19.34
C GLU A 40 0.95 -8.49 18.83
N SER A 41 2.15 -8.73 19.36
CA SER A 41 2.78 -10.03 19.41
C SER A 41 2.03 -10.91 20.39
N ASP A 42 1.38 -11.93 19.85
CA ASP A 42 0.79 -13.09 20.51
C ASP A 42 1.69 -13.65 21.64
N SER A 43 1.29 -13.47 22.90
CA SER A 43 1.57 -14.40 24.00
C SER A 43 0.85 -14.02 25.31
N ASP A 44 0.22 -15.05 25.89
CA ASP A 44 -0.16 -15.26 27.30
C ASP A 44 -1.60 -14.96 27.77
N GLU A 45 -2.24 -16.02 28.28
CA GLU A 45 -3.64 -16.13 28.73
C GLU A 45 -3.96 -15.26 29.98
N SER A 46 -5.17 -14.69 30.06
CA SER A 46 -6.14 -14.86 31.17
C SER A 46 -7.35 -13.91 31.07
N GLU A 47 -8.48 -14.43 31.53
CA GLU A 47 -9.86 -13.98 31.38
C GLU A 47 -10.20 -12.60 32.01
N SER A 48 -11.05 -11.80 31.35
CA SER A 48 -12.41 -11.41 31.83
C SER A 48 -12.95 -10.17 31.08
N GLU A 49 -14.13 -10.36 30.47
CA GLU A 49 -15.29 -9.46 30.21
C GLU A 49 -15.09 -7.95 30.48
N GLU A 50 -15.44 -7.01 29.59
CA GLU A 50 -16.81 -6.67 29.16
C GLU A 50 -16.80 -5.99 27.77
N GLU A 51 -17.85 -6.25 26.98
CA GLU A 51 -18.15 -5.63 25.68
C GLU A 51 -18.50 -4.15 25.85
N ASP A 52 -17.67 -3.25 25.31
CA ASP A 52 -18.07 -1.86 25.03
C ASP A 52 -17.98 -1.67 23.50
N ASP A 53 -19.15 -1.82 22.87
CA ASP A 53 -19.44 -1.60 21.46
C ASP A 53 -19.36 -0.08 21.19
N GLU A 54 -18.14 0.48 21.21
CA GLU A 54 -17.92 1.87 20.79
C GLU A 54 -17.87 1.88 19.27
N GLU A 55 -19.03 2.13 18.64
CA GLU A 55 -19.20 2.37 17.21
C GLU A 55 -18.06 3.27 16.69
N ALA A 56 -17.07 2.64 16.06
CA ALA A 56 -16.00 3.35 15.41
C ALA A 56 -16.60 4.16 14.26
N GLU A 57 -16.69 5.48 14.46
CA GLU A 57 -16.85 6.48 13.39
C GLU A 57 -16.12 6.00 12.13
N PRO A 58 -16.74 5.94 10.94
CA PRO A 58 -16.08 5.44 9.76
C PRO A 58 -14.92 6.38 9.44
N LYS A 59 -13.71 6.00 9.87
CA LYS A 59 -12.48 6.66 9.48
C LYS A 59 -12.50 6.65 7.96
N THR A 60 -12.60 7.83 7.35
CA THR A 60 -12.56 7.96 5.89
C THR A 60 -11.13 7.68 5.45
N GLU A 61 -10.73 6.42 5.49
CA GLU A 61 -9.46 5.95 4.98
C GLU A 61 -9.47 6.16 3.46
N GLY A 62 -8.40 6.76 2.94
CA GLY A 62 -8.39 7.12 1.54
C GLY A 62 -7.14 7.85 1.10
N VAL A 63 -7.06 8.01 -0.21
CA VAL A 63 -6.00 8.70 -0.92
C VAL A 63 -6.40 10.17 -1.04
N ASP A 64 -5.50 11.09 -0.68
CA ASP A 64 -5.73 12.53 -0.88
C ASP A 64 -5.61 12.94 -2.37
N ALA A 65 -5.86 14.21 -2.67
CA ALA A 65 -5.80 14.73 -4.04
C ALA A 65 -4.40 14.62 -4.68
N ASP A 66 -3.36 14.51 -3.86
CA ASP A 66 -1.97 14.39 -4.29
C ASP A 66 -1.50 12.92 -4.36
N GLY A 67 -2.40 11.97 -4.10
CA GLY A 67 -2.09 10.55 -4.16
C GLY A 67 -1.55 9.95 -2.86
N HIS A 68 -1.48 10.71 -1.77
CA HIS A 68 -0.94 10.22 -0.50
C HIS A 68 -2.00 9.51 0.33
N TRP A 69 -1.59 8.39 0.93
CA TRP A 69 -2.43 7.69 1.88
C TRP A 69 -2.50 8.44 3.21
N SER A 70 -3.63 8.36 3.91
CA SER A 70 -3.79 8.98 5.23
C SER A 70 -3.03 8.26 6.36
N ARG A 71 -2.57 7.02 6.14
CA ARG A 71 -1.78 6.21 7.08
C ARG A 71 -0.72 5.36 6.39
N GLU A 72 0.17 4.78 7.17
CA GLU A 72 1.06 3.71 6.69
C GLU A 72 0.22 2.46 6.37
N LEU A 73 0.64 1.72 5.34
CA LEU A 73 -0.04 0.51 4.87
C LEU A 73 0.66 -0.74 5.37
N GLU A 74 -0.14 -1.76 5.62
CA GLU A 74 0.34 -3.02 6.17
C GLU A 74 0.62 -4.06 5.07
N LYS A 75 1.33 -5.13 5.46
CA LYS A 75 1.56 -6.27 4.58
C LYS A 75 0.21 -6.92 4.24
N GLY A 76 0.03 -7.26 2.97
CA GLY A 76 -1.19 -7.90 2.45
C GLY A 76 -2.27 -6.90 2.06
N GLU A 77 -2.10 -5.61 2.35
CA GLU A 77 -3.08 -4.59 2.00
C GLU A 77 -3.12 -4.38 0.47
N PRO A 78 -4.32 -4.32 -0.14
CA PRO A 78 -4.46 -4.08 -1.57
C PRO A 78 -4.09 -2.65 -1.93
N VAL A 79 -3.32 -2.50 -3.00
CA VAL A 79 -2.80 -1.21 -3.47
C VAL A 79 -3.00 -1.02 -4.96
N VAL A 80 -3.21 0.24 -5.34
CA VAL A 80 -3.29 0.69 -6.73
C VAL A 80 -2.02 1.45 -7.09
N VAL A 81 -1.40 1.08 -8.21
CA VAL A 81 -0.19 1.72 -8.71
C VAL A 81 -0.58 2.77 -9.76
N MET A 82 -0.40 4.03 -9.38
CA MET A 82 -0.59 5.19 -10.25
C MET A 82 0.74 5.64 -10.87
N ALA A 83 0.70 6.09 -12.11
CA ALA A 83 1.83 6.77 -12.72
C ALA A 83 1.69 8.29 -12.55
N GLU A 84 2.78 8.96 -12.17
CA GLU A 84 2.82 10.42 -12.09
C GLU A 84 2.32 11.07 -13.40
N GLY A 85 1.31 11.94 -13.29
CA GLY A 85 0.68 12.60 -14.43
C GLY A 85 -0.30 11.72 -15.24
N LYS A 86 -0.72 10.57 -14.71
CA LYS A 86 -1.78 9.73 -15.26
C LYS A 86 -2.95 9.63 -14.30
N GLU A 87 -4.16 9.68 -14.86
CA GLU A 87 -5.41 9.53 -14.10
C GLU A 87 -5.78 8.06 -13.91
N GLU A 88 -5.32 7.18 -14.81
CA GLU A 88 -5.65 5.77 -14.78
C GLU A 88 -4.64 4.91 -14.02
N ALA A 89 -5.16 3.89 -13.32
CA ALA A 89 -4.35 2.87 -12.67
C ALA A 89 -3.54 2.07 -13.69
N CYS A 90 -2.26 1.86 -13.39
CA CYS A 90 -1.35 1.09 -14.24
C CYS A 90 -1.21 -0.36 -13.77
N ALA A 91 -1.37 -0.60 -12.47
CA ALA A 91 -1.40 -1.94 -11.89
C ALA A 91 -2.15 -1.93 -10.55
N VAL A 92 -2.55 -3.12 -10.12
CA VAL A 92 -3.15 -3.42 -8.81
C VAL A 92 -2.47 -4.65 -8.24
N GLY A 93 -2.32 -4.74 -6.92
CA GLY A 93 -1.73 -5.90 -6.26
C GLY A 93 -1.77 -5.78 -4.74
N LEU A 94 -1.11 -6.72 -4.06
CA LEU A 94 -1.04 -6.75 -2.60
C LEU A 94 0.36 -6.37 -2.12
N LEU A 95 0.46 -5.65 -1.00
CA LEU A 95 1.76 -5.33 -0.41
C LEU A 95 2.46 -6.59 0.12
N ALA A 96 3.66 -6.87 -0.36
CA ALA A 96 4.50 -7.97 0.13
C ALA A 96 5.08 -7.68 1.53
N MET A 97 5.23 -6.39 1.87
CA MET A 97 5.67 -5.88 3.16
C MET A 97 5.09 -4.48 3.40
N GLY A 98 4.99 -4.06 4.66
CA GLY A 98 4.41 -2.76 5.01
C GLY A 98 5.22 -1.58 4.45
N THR A 99 4.58 -0.42 4.33
CA THR A 99 5.21 0.79 3.76
C THR A 99 6.42 1.26 4.58
N LYS A 100 6.34 1.15 5.92
CA LYS A 100 7.39 1.52 6.86
C LYS A 100 8.63 0.66 6.67
N GLU A 101 8.41 -0.63 6.54
CA GLU A 101 9.44 -1.64 6.31
C GLU A 101 10.08 -1.46 4.92
N THR A 102 9.26 -1.19 3.90
CA THR A 102 9.72 -0.94 2.53
C THR A 102 10.72 0.22 2.47
N LYS A 103 10.42 1.30 3.19
CA LYS A 103 11.29 2.48 3.27
C LYS A 103 12.57 2.20 4.06
N ALA A 104 12.46 1.45 5.16
CA ALA A 104 13.60 1.13 6.02
C ALA A 104 14.59 0.16 5.36
N LYS A 105 14.08 -0.91 4.71
CA LYS A 105 14.91 -1.90 4.04
C LYS A 105 15.40 -1.42 2.68
N GLY A 106 14.56 -0.70 1.94
CA GLY A 106 14.86 -0.16 0.60
C GLY A 106 15.24 -1.23 -0.44
N LYS A 107 14.96 -2.51 -0.16
CA LYS A 107 15.34 -3.65 -1.00
C LYS A 107 14.23 -4.70 -0.98
N GLY A 108 14.15 -5.46 -2.06
CA GLY A 108 13.20 -6.57 -2.22
C GLY A 108 11.94 -6.19 -2.99
N PRO A 109 11.09 -7.18 -3.28
CA PRO A 109 9.78 -6.99 -3.87
C PRO A 109 8.85 -6.27 -2.89
N VAL A 110 7.99 -5.39 -3.40
CA VAL A 110 7.06 -4.60 -2.59
C VAL A 110 5.61 -4.96 -2.86
N ILE A 111 5.29 -5.36 -4.08
CA ILE A 111 3.93 -5.73 -4.47
C ILE A 111 3.97 -7.14 -5.07
N GLU A 112 3.09 -7.99 -4.56
CA GLU A 112 2.83 -9.36 -5.00
C GLU A 112 1.42 -9.46 -5.60
N GLU A 113 1.12 -10.60 -6.22
CA GLU A 113 -0.19 -10.88 -6.84
C GLU A 113 -0.66 -9.75 -7.77
N THR A 114 0.28 -9.18 -8.54
CA THR A 114 0.04 -7.96 -9.31
C THR A 114 -0.62 -8.26 -10.65
N HIS A 115 -1.64 -7.48 -10.99
CA HIS A 115 -2.21 -7.37 -12.32
C HIS A 115 -1.95 -5.97 -12.87
N PHE A 116 -1.69 -5.89 -14.17
CA PHE A 116 -1.23 -4.67 -14.81
C PHE A 116 -1.90 -4.43 -16.16
N LEU A 117 -1.89 -3.18 -16.58
CA LEU A 117 -2.48 -2.79 -17.85
C LEU A 117 -1.81 -3.53 -19.01
N GLY A 118 -2.60 -4.31 -19.74
CA GLY A 118 -2.10 -5.13 -20.85
C GLY A 118 -1.58 -6.51 -20.43
N ASP A 119 -1.91 -7.02 -19.25
CA ASP A 119 -1.67 -8.42 -18.92
C ASP A 119 -2.69 -9.39 -19.58
N GLY A 120 -2.63 -10.67 -19.22
CA GLY A 120 -3.53 -11.69 -19.76
C GLY A 120 -4.99 -11.47 -19.36
N LEU A 121 -5.25 -11.03 -18.13
CA LEU A 121 -6.59 -10.75 -17.63
C LEU A 121 -7.16 -9.50 -18.30
N TRP A 122 -6.36 -8.45 -18.45
CA TRP A 122 -6.76 -7.22 -19.12
C TRP A 122 -7.18 -7.45 -20.58
N ARG A 123 -6.48 -8.34 -21.28
CA ARG A 123 -6.79 -8.69 -22.67
C ARG A 123 -7.90 -9.74 -22.81
N LEU A 124 -8.40 -10.28 -21.72
CA LEU A 124 -9.43 -11.30 -21.76
C LEU A 124 -10.71 -10.66 -22.29
N THR A 125 -11.13 -11.10 -23.47
CA THR A 125 -12.40 -10.68 -24.07
C THR A 125 -13.47 -11.61 -23.51
N ILE A 126 -14.42 -11.06 -22.77
CA ILE A 126 -15.62 -11.77 -22.32
C ILE A 126 -16.67 -11.50 -23.39
N ASP A 127 -17.04 -12.55 -24.13
CA ASP A 127 -18.11 -12.52 -25.14
C ASP A 127 -19.50 -12.74 -24.54
#